data_AF-F4WQU9-F1
#
_entry.id   AF-F4WQU9-F1
#
_cell.length_a   1.000
_cell.length_b   1.000
_cell.length_c   1.000
_cell.angle_alpha   90.00
_cell.angle_beta   90.00
_cell.angle_gamma   90.00
#
_symmetry.space_group_name_H-M   'P 1'
#
loop_
_entity.id
_entity.type
_entity.pdbx_description
1 polymer ?
#
loop_
_entity_poly.entity_id
_entity_poly.type
_entity_poly.pdbx_seq_one_letter_code
_entity_poly.pdbx_strand_id
1 'polypeptide(L)'
;VLLQSFLGAEGTSLQWRLIASHLITRLSRDSLSDKSEVGSMPNTSGIHILSELFAVLGYFSLNNPDNQLILQSAGAGPSVLQQLCTLPFPFYGDPRLIPYTLPALLAATHHNSEAMAILSCEMSYELLEQYRNSDEGKLNPLVRLLKDTA
;
A
#
# COMPACT_ATOMS: atom_id res chain seq x y z
N VAL A 1 9.47 -8.29 -11.97
CA VAL A 1 8.85 -9.26 -12.91
C VAL A 1 8.48 -10.57 -12.21
N LEU A 2 9.42 -11.36 -11.65
CA LEU A 2 9.09 -12.67 -11.03
C LEU A 2 8.03 -12.60 -9.90
N LEU A 3 8.19 -11.66 -8.96
CA LEU A 3 7.22 -11.45 -7.87
C LEU A 3 5.83 -11.09 -8.41
N GLN A 4 5.78 -10.14 -9.35
CA GLN A 4 4.55 -9.64 -9.95
C GLN A 4 3.80 -10.76 -10.69
N SER A 5 4.51 -11.59 -11.46
CA SER A 5 3.91 -12.72 -12.17
C SER A 5 3.45 -13.82 -11.23
N PHE A 6 4.22 -14.10 -10.16
CA PHE A 6 3.87 -15.15 -9.20
C PHE A 6 2.62 -14.79 -8.39
N LEU A 7 2.59 -13.59 -7.81
CA LEU A 7 1.45 -13.13 -7.02
C LEU A 7 0.23 -12.79 -7.90
N GLY A 8 0.46 -12.40 -9.15
CA GLY A 8 -0.59 -12.06 -10.12
C GLY A 8 -1.22 -13.28 -10.79
N ALA A 9 -0.61 -14.47 -10.66
CA ALA A 9 -1.09 -15.69 -11.29
C ALA A 9 -2.50 -16.07 -10.82
N GLU A 10 -3.26 -16.69 -11.73
CA GLU A 10 -4.57 -17.24 -11.44
C GLU A 10 -4.50 -18.25 -10.28
N GLY A 11 -5.40 -18.11 -9.29
CA GLY A 11 -5.39 -18.89 -8.05
C GLY A 11 -4.55 -18.28 -6.92
N THR A 12 -3.38 -17.69 -7.21
CA THR A 12 -2.55 -17.02 -6.19
C THR A 12 -3.02 -15.60 -5.91
N SER A 13 -3.47 -14.87 -6.93
CA SER A 13 -3.92 -13.47 -6.80
C SER A 13 -5.09 -13.28 -5.84
N LEU A 14 -6.03 -14.25 -5.77
CA LEU A 14 -7.11 -14.23 -4.79
C LEU A 14 -6.57 -14.37 -3.37
N GLN A 15 -5.71 -15.36 -3.13
CA GLN A 15 -5.11 -15.59 -1.81
C GLN A 15 -4.28 -14.38 -1.38
N TRP A 16 -3.51 -13.80 -2.31
CA TRP A 16 -2.72 -12.61 -2.06
C TRP A 16 -3.58 -11.44 -1.58
N ARG A 17 -4.69 -11.14 -2.27
CA ARG A 17 -5.62 -10.09 -1.84
C ARG A 17 -6.23 -10.37 -0.47
N LEU A 18 -6.63 -11.61 -0.21
CA LEU A 18 -7.22 -11.98 1.08
C LEU A 18 -6.23 -11.84 2.23
N ILE A 19 -4.98 -12.28 2.02
CA ILE A 19 -3.90 -12.15 3.01
C ILE A 19 -3.60 -10.67 3.26
N ALA A 20 -3.38 -9.88 2.21
CA ALA A 20 -3.12 -8.45 2.33
C ALA A 20 -4.26 -7.73 3.06
N SER A 21 -5.50 -7.98 2.64
CA SER A 21 -6.70 -7.39 3.24
C SER A 21 -6.87 -7.74 4.72
N HIS A 22 -6.60 -9.00 5.07
CA HIS A 22 -6.66 -9.47 6.45
C HIS A 22 -5.59 -8.79 7.32
N LEU A 23 -4.33 -8.75 6.85
CA LEU A 23 -3.23 -8.12 7.57
C LEU A 23 -3.48 -6.63 7.78
N ILE A 24 -3.93 -5.91 6.75
CA ILE A 24 -4.28 -4.49 6.86
C ILE A 24 -5.38 -4.29 7.91
N THR A 25 -6.47 -5.04 7.82
CA THR A 25 -7.60 -4.90 8.76
C THR A 25 -7.20 -5.18 10.21
N ARG A 26 -6.41 -6.23 10.45
CA ARG A 26 -6.02 -6.63 11.80
C ARG A 26 -5.00 -5.66 12.39
N LEU A 27 -3.90 -5.45 11.67
CA LEU A 27 -2.74 -4.76 12.23
C LEU A 27 -2.89 -3.23 12.25
N SER A 28 -3.73 -2.65 11.37
CA SER A 28 -4.01 -1.20 11.42
C SER A 28 -4.85 -0.81 12.65
N ARG A 29 -5.65 -1.75 13.17
CA ARG A 29 -6.43 -1.56 14.40
C ARG A 29 -5.57 -1.76 15.65
N ASP A 30 -4.79 -2.82 15.67
CA ASP A 30 -3.97 -3.20 16.83
C ASP A 30 -2.77 -2.25 17.03
N SER A 31 -2.19 -1.69 15.95
CA SER A 31 -1.07 -0.74 16.07
C SER A 31 -1.42 0.58 16.77
N LEU A 32 -2.70 0.91 16.89
CA LEU A 32 -3.17 2.11 17.58
C LEU A 32 -3.50 1.85 19.07
N SER A 33 -3.55 0.58 19.49
CA SER A 33 -3.98 0.19 20.84
C SER A 33 -2.83 -0.19 21.76
N ASP A 34 -1.58 -0.12 21.29
CA ASP A 34 -0.37 -0.52 22.02
C ASP A 34 -0.08 0.40 23.23
N LYS A 35 -0.85 0.19 24.29
CA LYS A 35 -0.48 0.52 25.66
C LYS A 35 0.61 -0.44 26.10
N SER A 36 1.85 -0.12 25.75
CA SER A 36 3.09 -0.48 26.45
C SER A 36 2.98 -1.62 27.47
N GLU A 37 3.12 -2.87 27.03
CA GLU A 37 3.45 -3.97 27.94
C GLU A 37 4.97 -4.19 27.93
N VAL A 38 5.63 -3.63 28.95
CA VAL A 38 7.06 -3.79 29.22
C VAL A 38 7.33 -5.26 29.53
N GLY A 39 7.99 -5.98 28.63
CA GLY A 39 8.56 -7.30 28.95
C GLY A 39 8.54 -8.37 27.86
N SER A 40 7.94 -8.13 26.69
CA SER A 40 8.00 -9.11 25.59
C SER A 40 9.21 -8.87 24.69
N MET A 41 9.75 -9.96 24.10
CA MET A 41 10.83 -10.03 23.09
C MET A 41 10.75 -8.91 22.03
N PRO A 42 11.78 -8.64 21.20
CA PRO A 42 11.69 -7.66 20.11
C PRO A 42 10.75 -8.23 19.03
N ASN A 43 9.46 -8.25 19.35
CA ASN A 43 8.39 -8.78 18.55
C ASN A 43 8.18 -7.76 17.44
N THR A 44 8.37 -8.20 16.20
CA THR A 44 8.08 -7.43 14.99
C THR A 44 6.74 -6.73 15.16
N SER A 45 6.75 -5.40 15.36
CA SER A 45 5.54 -4.65 15.64
C SER A 45 4.58 -4.77 14.44
N GLY A 46 3.26 -4.74 14.69
CA GLY A 46 2.27 -4.79 13.61
C GLY A 46 2.53 -3.74 12.53
N ILE A 47 3.04 -2.58 12.96
CA ILE A 47 3.53 -1.50 12.10
C ILE A 47 4.63 -1.97 11.14
N HIS A 48 5.65 -2.69 11.62
CA HIS A 48 6.73 -3.19 10.76
C HIS A 48 6.20 -4.17 9.71
N ILE A 49 5.30 -5.08 10.08
CA ILE A 49 4.68 -6.00 9.12
C ILE A 49 3.87 -5.25 8.07
N LEU A 50 3.13 -4.20 8.47
CA LEU A 50 2.39 -3.36 7.54
C LEU A 50 3.31 -2.57 6.60
N SER A 51 4.41 -2.00 7.11
CA SER A 51 5.39 -1.30 6.27
C SER A 51 5.97 -2.21 5.19
N GLU A 52 6.37 -3.44 5.55
CA GLU A 52 6.85 -4.44 4.59
C GLU A 52 5.75 -4.86 3.61
N LEU A 53 4.53 -5.07 4.10
CA LEU A 53 3.38 -5.39 3.24
C LEU A 53 3.12 -4.27 2.21
N PHE A 54 3.16 -3.00 2.62
CA PHE A 54 2.95 -1.87 1.72
C PHE A 54 4.05 -1.78 0.66
N ALA A 55 5.31 -2.01 1.05
CA ALA A 55 6.40 -2.10 0.08
C ALA A 55 6.15 -3.21 -0.95
N VAL A 56 5.76 -4.41 -0.50
CA VAL A 56 5.46 -5.55 -1.39
C VAL A 56 4.26 -5.24 -2.30
N LEU A 57 3.18 -4.64 -1.77
CA LEU A 57 2.02 -4.23 -2.56
C LEU A 57 2.38 -3.21 -3.63
N GLY A 58 3.24 -2.25 -3.28
CA GLY A 58 3.74 -1.25 -4.22
C GLY A 58 4.60 -1.86 -5.33
N TYR A 59 5.55 -2.74 -5.01
CA TYR A 59 6.31 -3.47 -6.03
C TYR A 59 5.44 -4.43 -6.86
N PHE A 60 4.41 -5.00 -6.25
CA PHE A 60 3.46 -5.87 -6.93
C PHE A 60 2.68 -5.12 -8.02
N SER A 61 2.20 -3.90 -7.74
CA SER A 61 1.41 -3.09 -8.69
C SER A 61 2.25 -2.19 -9.61
N LEU A 62 3.54 -2.01 -9.31
CA LEU A 62 4.45 -1.10 -10.01
C LEU A 62 4.42 -1.28 -11.55
N ASN A 63 3.89 -0.27 -12.25
CA ASN A 63 3.74 -0.24 -13.71
C ASN A 63 3.06 -1.49 -14.30
N ASN A 64 2.14 -2.11 -13.55
CA ASN A 64 1.46 -3.33 -13.96
C ASN A 64 -0.07 -3.17 -13.76
N PRO A 65 -0.82 -2.84 -14.82
CA PRO A 65 -2.26 -2.58 -14.73
C PRO A 65 -3.07 -3.80 -14.29
N ASP A 66 -2.65 -5.02 -14.66
CA ASP A 66 -3.34 -6.25 -14.23
C ASP A 66 -3.22 -6.45 -12.72
N ASN A 67 -2.04 -6.16 -12.16
CA ASN A 67 -1.82 -6.24 -10.72
C ASN A 67 -2.47 -5.09 -9.95
N GLN A 68 -2.55 -3.89 -10.54
CA GLN A 68 -3.36 -2.80 -10.00
C GLN A 68 -4.85 -3.18 -9.98
N LEU A 69 -5.34 -3.83 -11.04
CA LEU A 69 -6.71 -4.36 -11.12
C LEU A 69 -6.97 -5.40 -10.02
N ILE A 70 -5.98 -6.25 -9.71
CA ILE A 70 -6.07 -7.15 -8.56
C ILE A 70 -6.25 -6.33 -7.27
N LEU A 71 -5.44 -5.31 -6.99
CA LEU A 71 -5.56 -4.52 -5.76
C LEU A 71 -6.89 -3.74 -5.66
N GLN A 72 -7.42 -3.24 -6.77
CA GLN A 72 -8.70 -2.51 -6.79
C GLN A 72 -9.92 -3.45 -6.73
N SER A 73 -9.77 -4.72 -7.10
CA SER A 73 -10.87 -5.68 -7.13
C SER A 73 -11.40 -5.99 -5.73
N ALA A 74 -12.67 -5.66 -5.51
CA ALA A 74 -13.39 -5.97 -4.28
C ALA A 74 -13.86 -7.44 -4.24
N GLY A 75 -14.03 -7.95 -3.02
CA GLY A 75 -14.70 -9.23 -2.75
C GLY A 75 -16.01 -8.98 -2.00
N ALA A 76 -16.20 -9.66 -0.87
CA ALA A 76 -17.31 -9.38 0.04
C ALA A 76 -17.10 -8.12 0.92
N GLY A 77 -15.97 -7.41 0.77
CA GLY A 77 -15.59 -6.25 1.56
C GLY A 77 -14.73 -5.28 0.75
N PRO A 78 -14.14 -4.25 1.38
CA PRO A 78 -13.33 -3.25 0.69
C PRO A 78 -12.14 -3.92 0.00
N SER A 79 -11.77 -3.41 -1.17
CA SER A 79 -10.58 -3.85 -1.88
C SER A 79 -9.31 -3.47 -1.11
N VAL A 80 -8.17 -4.10 -1.45
CA VAL A 80 -6.89 -3.77 -0.83
C VAL A 80 -6.54 -2.30 -1.05
N LEU A 81 -6.83 -1.77 -2.25
CA LEU A 81 -6.66 -0.36 -2.55
C LEU A 81 -7.52 0.54 -1.64
N GLN A 82 -8.81 0.23 -1.49
CA GLN A 82 -9.70 1.00 -0.60
C GLN A 82 -9.20 0.96 0.85
N GLN A 83 -8.70 -0.19 1.32
CA GLN A 83 -8.13 -0.31 2.65
C GLN A 83 -6.86 0.52 2.83
N LEU A 84 -6.00 0.59 1.79
CA LEU A 84 -4.82 1.47 1.80
C LEU A 84 -5.19 2.94 1.83
N CYS A 85 -6.30 3.35 1.19
CA CYS A 85 -6.77 4.74 1.18
C CYS A 85 -7.52 5.13 2.47
N THR A 86 -8.03 4.17 3.23
CA THR A 86 -8.83 4.39 4.45
C THR A 86 -8.07 4.06 5.74
N LEU A 87 -6.74 3.94 5.67
CA LEU A 87 -5.90 3.77 6.86
C LEU A 87 -6.06 4.97 7.81
N PRO A 88 -5.84 4.76 9.12
CA PRO A 88 -5.76 5.85 10.08
C PRO A 88 -4.71 6.90 9.71
N PHE A 89 -4.96 8.17 10.05
CA PHE A 89 -4.08 9.31 9.70
C PHE A 89 -2.57 9.11 9.96
N PRO A 90 -2.10 8.45 11.05
CA PRO A 90 -0.67 8.22 11.26
C PRO A 90 0.06 7.54 10.09
N PHE A 91 -0.62 6.71 9.30
CA PHE A 91 -0.02 6.06 8.13
C PHE A 91 0.32 7.03 6.98
N TYR A 92 -0.27 8.22 6.99
CA TYR A 92 -0.04 9.30 6.02
C TYR A 92 0.72 10.49 6.60
N GLY A 93 0.85 10.56 7.93
CA GLY A 93 1.42 11.71 8.64
C GLY A 93 2.71 11.42 9.42
N ASP A 94 2.99 10.17 9.79
CA ASP A 94 4.23 9.81 10.48
C ASP A 94 5.38 9.65 9.48
N PRO A 95 6.50 10.40 9.61
CA PRO A 95 7.67 10.30 8.74
C PRO A 95 8.26 8.88 8.64
N ARG A 96 7.97 8.00 9.60
CA ARG A 96 8.41 6.60 9.59
C ARG A 96 7.52 5.70 8.71
N LEU A 97 6.28 6.10 8.46
CA LEU A 97 5.29 5.30 7.71
C LEU A 97 5.04 5.82 6.31
N ILE A 98 5.08 7.14 6.13
CA ILE A 98 4.96 7.81 4.83
C ILE A 98 5.82 7.14 3.73
N PRO A 99 7.10 6.77 3.97
CA PRO A 99 7.96 6.15 2.95
C PRO A 99 7.53 4.76 2.48
N TYR A 100 6.50 4.17 3.08
CA TYR A 100 5.92 2.88 2.69
C TYR A 100 4.52 3.06 2.13
N THR A 101 3.67 3.83 2.82
CA THR A 101 2.25 4.00 2.44
C THR A 101 2.08 4.79 1.14
N LEU A 102 2.71 5.97 1.02
CA LEU A 102 2.50 6.84 -0.13
C LEU A 102 3.07 6.28 -1.43
N PRO A 103 4.28 5.68 -1.46
CA PRO A 103 4.76 4.97 -2.65
C PRO A 103 3.85 3.82 -3.07
N ALA A 104 3.30 3.05 -2.11
CA ALA A 104 2.42 1.93 -2.43
C ALA A 104 1.13 2.41 -3.11
N LEU A 105 0.53 3.49 -2.60
CA LEU A 105 -0.63 4.13 -3.22
C LEU A 105 -0.30 4.69 -4.60
N LEU A 106 0.84 5.39 -4.75
CA LEU A 106 1.31 5.90 -6.04
C LEU A 106 1.42 4.76 -7.06
N ALA A 107 2.07 3.64 -6.74
CA ALA A 107 2.18 2.51 -7.66
C ALA A 107 0.83 1.84 -7.96
N ALA A 108 -0.07 1.76 -6.98
CA ALA A 108 -1.38 1.15 -7.15
C ALA A 108 -2.32 1.96 -8.06
N THR A 109 -2.14 3.29 -8.14
CA THR A 109 -2.99 4.19 -8.96
C THR A 109 -2.29 4.72 -10.22
N HIS A 110 -1.00 4.47 -10.39
CA HIS A 110 -0.20 4.99 -11.50
C HIS A 110 -0.74 4.56 -12.87
N HIS A 111 -1.10 5.52 -13.71
CA HIS A 111 -1.71 5.33 -15.04
C HIS A 111 -2.97 4.44 -15.03
N ASN A 112 -3.70 4.39 -13.92
CA ASN A 112 -4.96 3.67 -13.79
C ASN A 112 -6.05 4.63 -13.29
N SER A 113 -6.90 5.09 -14.21
CA SER A 113 -7.97 6.05 -13.92
C SER A 113 -9.02 5.52 -12.94
N GLU A 114 -9.29 4.21 -12.93
CA GLU A 114 -10.26 3.60 -12.03
C GLU A 114 -9.73 3.54 -10.60
N ALA A 115 -8.50 3.04 -10.43
CA ALA A 115 -7.80 3.05 -9.14
C ALA A 115 -7.64 4.48 -8.60
N MET A 116 -7.34 5.42 -9.50
CA MET A 116 -7.24 6.84 -9.18
C MET A 116 -8.58 7.46 -8.74
N ALA A 117 -9.69 7.06 -9.36
CA ALA A 117 -11.03 7.47 -8.94
C ALA A 117 -11.36 6.94 -7.53
N ILE A 118 -11.03 5.67 -7.25
CA ILE A 118 -11.19 5.08 -5.91
C ILE A 118 -10.39 5.88 -4.87
N LEU A 119 -9.12 6.17 -5.14
CA LEU A 119 -8.29 6.97 -4.24
C LEU A 119 -8.90 8.35 -3.99
N SER A 120 -9.39 9.01 -5.05
CA SER A 120 -9.97 10.36 -4.97
C SER A 120 -11.28 10.40 -4.18
N CYS A 121 -11.99 9.28 -4.06
CA CYS A 121 -13.17 9.18 -3.20
C CYS A 121 -12.81 9.14 -1.71
N GLU A 122 -11.63 8.63 -1.35
CA GLU A 122 -11.25 8.36 0.04
C GLU A 122 -10.24 9.37 0.60
N MET A 123 -9.37 9.94 -0.25
CA MET A 123 -8.31 10.88 0.16
C MET A 123 -7.89 11.83 -0.97
N SER A 124 -7.23 12.94 -0.59
CA SER A 124 -6.71 13.90 -1.57
C SER A 124 -5.47 13.36 -2.29
N TYR A 125 -5.49 13.41 -3.63
CA TYR A 125 -4.33 13.08 -4.46
C TYR A 125 -3.17 14.06 -4.31
N GLU A 126 -3.46 15.28 -3.88
CA GLU A 126 -2.44 16.32 -3.69
C GLU A 126 -1.33 15.85 -2.73
N LEU A 127 -1.69 15.05 -1.71
CA LEU A 127 -0.72 14.46 -0.78
C LEU A 127 0.28 13.54 -1.51
N LEU A 128 -0.20 12.74 -2.45
CA LEU A 128 0.64 11.83 -3.23
C LEU A 128 1.56 12.59 -4.17
N GLU A 129 1.06 13.67 -4.80
CA GLU A 129 1.88 14.53 -5.67
C GLU A 129 2.93 15.28 -4.87
N GLN A 130 2.57 15.86 -3.73
CA GLN A 130 3.51 16.54 -2.84
C GLN A 130 4.63 15.60 -2.40
N TYR A 131 4.28 14.38 -1.99
CA TYR A 131 5.28 13.37 -1.64
C TYR A 131 6.14 12.96 -2.84
N ARG A 132 5.55 12.67 -4.01
CA ARG A 132 6.29 12.32 -5.24
C ARG A 132 7.33 13.39 -5.60
N ASN A 133 6.99 14.66 -5.39
CA ASN A 133 7.83 15.81 -5.72
C ASN A 133 8.82 16.22 -4.62
N SER A 134 8.69 15.67 -3.40
CA SER A 134 9.63 15.92 -2.29
C SER A 134 10.98 15.25 -2.53
N ASP A 135 12.00 15.65 -1.76
CA ASP A 135 13.33 15.05 -1.83
C ASP A 135 13.28 13.57 -1.39
N GLU A 136 12.50 13.25 -0.37
CA GLU A 136 12.29 11.88 0.10
C GLU A 136 11.60 11.01 -0.95
N GLY A 137 10.55 11.53 -1.61
CA GLY A 137 9.86 10.81 -2.68
C GLY A 137 10.77 10.56 -3.88
N LYS A 138 11.57 11.55 -4.29
CA LYS A 138 12.55 11.39 -5.37
C LYS A 138 13.66 10.39 -5.04
N LEU A 139 14.01 10.22 -3.77
CA LEU A 139 14.98 9.22 -3.32
C LEU A 139 14.37 7.83 -3.13
N ASN A 140 13.04 7.72 -2.99
CA ASN A 140 12.36 6.46 -2.74
C ASN A 140 12.51 5.49 -3.95
N PRO A 141 13.02 4.26 -3.75
CA PRO A 141 13.29 3.33 -4.84
C PRO A 141 12.05 2.99 -5.67
N LEU A 142 10.89 2.84 -5.04
CA LEU A 142 9.65 2.48 -5.71
C LEU A 142 9.16 3.65 -6.58
N VAL A 143 9.16 4.87 -6.05
CA VAL A 143 8.74 6.08 -6.79
C VAL A 143 9.62 6.31 -8.02
N ARG A 144 10.95 6.12 -7.89
CA ARG A 144 11.90 6.25 -9.00
C ARG A 144 11.69 5.27 -10.14
N LEU A 145 11.02 4.15 -9.88
CA LEU A 145 10.74 3.13 -10.89
C LEU A 145 9.41 3.35 -11.60
N LEU A 146 8.59 4.32 -11.16
CA LEU A 146 7.38 4.71 -11.88
C LEU A 146 7.77 5.27 -13.24
N LYS A 147 7.15 4.75 -14.30
CA LYS A 147 7.42 5.22 -15.66
C LYS A 147 6.74 6.57 -15.89
N ASP A 148 7.53 7.59 -16.20
CA ASP A 148 6.95 8.86 -16.66
C ASP A 148 6.12 8.62 -17.93
N THR A 149 5.07 9.42 -18.08
CA THR A 149 4.21 9.46 -19.25
C THR A 149 5.08 9.72 -20.49
N ALA A 150 5.22 8.71 -21.35
CA ALA A 150 5.80 8.88 -22.70
C ALA A 150 4.73 9.41 -23.65
#